data_AF-A0A661WM45-F1
#
_entry.id   AF-A0A661WM45-F1
#
_cell.length_a   1.000
_cell.length_b   1.000
_cell.length_c   1.000
_cell.angle_alpha   90.00
_cell.angle_beta   90.00
_cell.angle_gamma   90.00
#
_symmetry.space_group_name_H-M   'P 1'
#
loop_
_entity.id
_entity.type
_entity.pdbx_description
1 polymer ?
#
loop_
_entity_poly.entity_id
_entity_poly.type
_entity_poly.pdbx_seq_one_letter_code
_entity_poly.pdbx_strand_id
1 'polypeptide(L)'
;MPNNHYDDFLFRQEIEKAAPFVADLIRWEDERQARKLIFIPSQSYVPQAVRDALGTRFQNLYAEGYPPSKMVLEDEEGLRDIAWHLANYRRYADRRFYKGKEYANILECLAQRKAAQLFATAQVPAQQIHANVQAYPAHLPIWGFTGP
;
A
#
# COMPACT_ATOMS: atom_id res chain seq x y z
N MET A 1 -1.33 -35.90 -28.37
CA MET A 1 -0.26 -35.07 -27.76
C MET A 1 -0.46 -35.14 -26.25
N PRO A 2 0.49 -35.64 -25.46
CA PRO A 2 0.34 -35.64 -24.01
C PRO A 2 0.34 -34.18 -23.51
N ASN A 3 -0.62 -33.85 -22.64
CA ASN A 3 -0.67 -32.58 -21.93
C ASN A 3 0.60 -32.49 -21.05
N ASN A 4 1.60 -31.74 -21.51
CA ASN A 4 2.70 -31.35 -20.64
C ASN A 4 2.11 -30.46 -19.55
N HIS A 5 2.12 -30.96 -18.31
CA HIS A 5 1.90 -30.12 -17.14
C HIS A 5 3.02 -29.09 -17.15
N TYR A 6 2.72 -27.86 -17.59
CA TYR A 6 3.62 -26.75 -17.34
C TYR A 6 3.58 -26.51 -15.83
N ASP A 7 4.63 -26.92 -15.13
CA ASP A 7 4.89 -26.47 -13.78
C ASP A 7 5.00 -24.94 -13.84
N ASP A 8 4.01 -24.25 -13.28
CA ASP A 8 4.02 -22.79 -13.23
C ASP A 8 5.10 -22.33 -12.24
N PHE A 9 6.05 -21.52 -12.72
CA PHE A 9 7.22 -21.04 -11.98
C PHE A 9 6.91 -20.12 -10.79
N LEU A 10 5.63 -19.97 -10.42
CA LEU A 10 5.19 -19.16 -9.30
C LEU A 10 5.25 -19.93 -7.99
N PHE A 11 5.99 -19.39 -7.02
CA PHE A 11 6.03 -19.88 -5.64
C PHE A 11 4.68 -19.61 -4.96
N ARG A 12 3.93 -20.68 -4.67
CA ARG A 12 2.64 -20.64 -3.95
C ARG A 12 2.67 -21.45 -2.65
N GLN A 13 3.86 -21.78 -2.18
CA GLN A 13 4.02 -22.58 -0.98
C GLN A 13 3.74 -21.72 0.25
N GLU A 14 3.10 -22.33 1.25
CA GLU A 14 3.00 -21.76 2.60
C GLU A 14 4.39 -21.60 3.23
N ILE A 15 4.54 -20.62 4.11
CA ILE A 15 5.84 -20.27 4.71
C ILE A 15 6.44 -21.44 5.50
N GLU A 16 5.61 -22.29 6.10
CA GLU A 16 6.02 -23.48 6.84
C GLU A 16 6.72 -24.51 5.95
N LYS A 17 6.39 -24.55 4.66
CA LYS A 17 7.04 -25.45 3.68
C LYS A 17 8.22 -24.77 3.00
N ALA A 18 8.06 -23.51 2.61
CA ALA A 18 9.09 -22.77 1.90
C ALA A 18 10.29 -22.40 2.78
N ALA A 19 10.04 -22.03 4.04
CA ALA A 19 11.05 -21.63 5.01
C ALA A 19 10.65 -21.97 6.46
N PRO A 20 10.67 -23.27 6.85
CA PRO A 20 10.20 -23.72 8.17
C PRO A 20 10.81 -22.97 9.36
N PHE A 21 12.11 -22.69 9.32
CA PHE A 21 12.78 -21.94 10.39
C PHE A 21 12.28 -20.50 10.51
N VAL A 22 11.94 -19.85 9.39
CA VAL A 22 11.35 -18.50 9.42
C VAL A 22 9.93 -18.54 9.98
N ALA A 23 9.15 -19.57 9.65
CA ALA A 23 7.83 -19.78 10.25
C ALA A 23 7.93 -19.94 11.78
N ASP A 24 8.93 -20.66 12.27
CA ASP A 24 9.19 -20.80 13.70
C ASP A 24 9.57 -19.45 14.35
N LEU A 25 10.44 -18.65 13.70
CA LEU A 25 10.80 -17.31 14.18
C LEU A 25 9.59 -16.38 14.28
N ILE A 26 8.71 -16.40 13.28
CA ILE A 26 7.47 -15.60 13.28
C ILE A 26 6.60 -16.00 14.48
N ARG A 27 6.38 -17.31 14.68
CA ARG A 27 5.56 -17.83 15.79
C ARG A 27 6.14 -17.45 17.16
N TRP A 28 7.45 -17.53 17.34
CA TRP A 28 8.09 -17.14 18.59
C TRP A 28 8.01 -15.64 18.85
N GLU A 29 8.12 -14.81 17.81
CA GLU A 29 7.97 -13.36 17.94
C GLU A 29 6.53 -12.96 18.28
N ASP A 30 5.54 -13.58 17.65
CA ASP A 30 4.12 -13.39 17.97
C ASP A 30 3.84 -13.71 19.45
N GLU A 31 4.35 -14.84 19.94
CA GLU A 31 4.25 -15.22 21.34
C GLU A 31 4.97 -14.23 22.27
N ARG A 32 6.17 -13.78 21.89
CA ARG A 32 6.95 -12.82 22.66
C ARG A 32 6.21 -11.50 22.81
N GLN A 33 5.58 -11.00 21.74
CA GLN A 33 4.80 -9.76 21.79
C GLN A 33 3.52 -9.94 22.62
N ALA A 34 2.83 -11.07 22.48
CA ALA A 34 1.61 -11.35 23.24
C ALA A 34 1.85 -11.46 24.76
N ARG A 35 3.06 -11.90 25.18
CA ARG A 35 3.41 -12.13 26.59
C ARG A 35 4.11 -10.95 27.27
N LYS A 36 4.42 -9.86 26.56
CA LYS A 36 5.19 -8.72 27.10
C LYS A 36 4.43 -7.42 27.03
N LEU A 37 4.60 -6.59 28.07
CA LEU A 37 4.28 -5.17 27.99
C LEU A 37 5.46 -4.46 27.33
N ILE A 38 5.21 -3.81 26.18
CA ILE A 38 6.22 -3.11 25.39
C ILE A 38 6.02 -1.61 25.59
N PHE A 39 6.98 -0.97 26.27
CA PHE A 39 6.94 0.46 26.61
C PHE A 39 7.80 1.35 25.70
N ILE A 40 8.27 0.81 24.56
CA ILE A 40 9.05 1.60 23.60
C ILE A 40 8.07 2.49 22.81
N PRO A 41 8.11 3.83 22.95
CA PRO A 41 7.05 4.70 22.41
C PRO A 41 6.91 4.69 20.89
N SER A 42 7.98 4.34 20.17
CA SER A 42 7.98 4.23 18.71
C SER A 42 7.47 2.88 18.18
N GLN A 43 7.25 1.90 19.06
CA GLN A 43 6.71 0.59 18.68
C GLN A 43 5.20 0.56 18.91
N SER A 44 4.47 -0.07 17.99
CA SER A 44 3.02 -0.24 18.08
C SER A 44 2.62 -1.64 17.62
N TYR A 45 1.40 -2.03 17.97
CA TYR A 45 0.81 -3.29 17.49
C TYR A 45 -0.08 -3.00 16.28
N VAL A 46 0.24 -3.62 15.14
CA VAL A 46 -0.46 -3.40 13.87
C VAL A 46 -1.74 -4.27 13.81
N PRO A 47 -2.92 -3.72 13.48
CA PRO A 47 -4.15 -4.52 13.32
C PRO A 47 -4.03 -5.58 12.22
N GLN A 48 -4.75 -6.71 12.36
CA GLN A 48 -4.72 -7.80 11.38
C GLN A 48 -5.07 -7.34 9.96
N ALA A 49 -6.11 -6.52 9.80
CA ALA A 49 -6.53 -6.01 8.49
C ALA A 49 -5.41 -5.21 7.75
N VAL A 50 -4.54 -4.54 8.50
CA VAL A 50 -3.38 -3.83 7.91
C VAL A 50 -2.32 -4.83 7.46
N ARG A 51 -2.06 -5.88 8.26
CA ARG A 51 -1.15 -6.97 7.86
C ARG A 51 -1.64 -7.69 6.61
N ASP A 52 -2.94 -7.96 6.53
CA ASP A 52 -3.57 -8.60 5.36
C ASP A 52 -3.38 -7.73 4.10
N ALA A 53 -3.59 -6.41 4.22
CA ALA A 53 -3.38 -5.47 3.13
C ALA A 53 -1.91 -5.42 2.66
N LEU A 54 -0.95 -5.48 3.59
CA LEU A 54 0.49 -5.51 3.30
C LEU A 54 0.92 -6.83 2.62
N GLY A 55 0.20 -7.93 2.85
CA GLY A 55 0.45 -9.22 2.21
C GLY A 55 -0.12 -9.37 0.79
N THR A 56 -0.69 -8.30 0.21
CA THR A 56 -1.34 -8.37 -1.10
C THR A 56 -0.36 -8.18 -2.27
N ARG A 57 -0.85 -8.43 -3.49
CA ARG A 57 -0.08 -8.24 -4.74
C ARG A 57 0.28 -6.79 -5.05
N PHE A 58 -0.22 -5.82 -4.29
CA PHE A 58 0.25 -4.44 -4.40
C PHE A 58 1.75 -4.30 -4.11
N GLN A 59 2.32 -5.20 -3.28
CA GLN A 59 3.75 -5.24 -3.00
C GLN A 59 4.61 -5.59 -4.23
N ASN A 60 4.01 -6.18 -5.27
CA ASN A 60 4.73 -6.55 -6.49
C ASN A 60 4.85 -5.38 -7.48
N LEU A 61 4.16 -4.26 -7.22
CA LEU A 61 4.11 -3.13 -8.14
C LEU A 61 5.32 -2.24 -7.95
N TYR A 62 6.11 -2.07 -9.01
CA TYR A 62 7.11 -1.02 -9.06
C TYR A 62 6.45 0.29 -9.50
N ALA A 63 5.94 1.12 -8.57
CA ALA A 63 5.08 2.26 -8.87
C ALA A 63 5.78 3.64 -8.97
N GLU A 64 7.00 3.73 -9.52
CA GLU A 64 7.69 5.04 -9.60
C GLU A 64 6.90 6.14 -10.35
N GLY A 65 6.92 7.33 -9.75
CA GLY A 65 6.14 8.51 -10.16
C GLY A 65 5.04 8.85 -9.16
N TYR A 66 4.18 9.81 -9.51
CA TYR A 66 3.06 10.25 -8.69
C TYR A 66 1.73 10.13 -9.44
N PRO A 67 0.59 10.03 -8.74
CA PRO A 67 -0.72 10.09 -9.36
C PRO A 67 -0.93 11.41 -10.15
N PRO A 68 -1.85 11.43 -11.12
CA PRO A 68 -2.25 12.67 -11.77
C PRO A 68 -2.74 13.71 -10.76
N SER A 69 -2.30 14.96 -10.90
CA SER A 69 -2.60 16.02 -9.92
C SER A 69 -4.11 16.26 -9.75
N LYS A 70 -4.90 16.08 -10.82
CA LYS A 70 -6.36 16.15 -10.76
C LYS A 70 -6.95 15.09 -9.82
N MET A 71 -6.43 13.87 -9.88
CA MET A 71 -6.91 12.73 -9.10
C MET A 71 -6.58 12.86 -7.60
N VAL A 72 -5.48 13.53 -7.26
CA VAL A 72 -5.12 13.85 -5.87
C VAL A 72 -6.16 14.77 -5.21
N LEU A 73 -6.84 15.60 -6.00
CA LEU A 73 -7.85 16.55 -5.52
C LEU A 73 -9.25 15.96 -5.46
N GLU A 74 -9.46 14.74 -5.99
CA GLU A 74 -10.77 14.10 -5.96
C GLU A 74 -11.17 13.68 -4.54
N ASP A 75 -12.47 13.64 -4.30
CA ASP A 75 -13.03 13.06 -3.09
C ASP A 75 -13.12 11.54 -3.17
N GLU A 76 -13.48 10.90 -2.06
CA GLU A 76 -13.53 9.45 -2.01
C GLU A 76 -14.60 8.87 -2.94
N GLU A 77 -15.68 9.61 -3.19
CA GLU A 77 -16.73 9.19 -4.11
C GLU A 77 -16.24 9.22 -5.57
N GLY A 78 -15.52 10.27 -5.96
CA GLY A 78 -14.84 10.34 -7.25
C GLY A 78 -13.81 9.23 -7.45
N LEU A 79 -13.01 8.93 -6.42
CA LEU A 79 -12.05 7.82 -6.47
C LEU A 79 -12.70 6.44 -6.60
N ARG A 80 -13.96 6.29 -6.17
CA ARG A 80 -14.73 5.04 -6.30
C ARG A 80 -15.28 4.82 -7.71
N ASP A 81 -15.26 5.82 -8.60
CA ASP A 81 -15.61 5.63 -10.01
C ASP A 81 -14.45 4.96 -10.78
N ILE A 82 -14.24 3.67 -10.48
CA ILE A 82 -13.18 2.86 -11.07
C ILE A 82 -13.30 2.81 -12.59
N ALA A 83 -14.52 2.77 -13.12
CA ALA A 83 -14.75 2.71 -14.56
C ALA A 83 -14.22 3.96 -15.26
N TRP A 84 -14.50 5.14 -14.70
CA TRP A 84 -13.97 6.41 -15.19
C TRP A 84 -12.44 6.45 -15.11
N HIS A 85 -11.86 6.07 -13.97
CA HIS A 85 -10.40 6.06 -13.77
C HIS A 85 -9.69 5.15 -14.79
N LEU A 86 -10.21 3.94 -15.00
CA LEU A 86 -9.66 3.00 -15.97
C LEU A 86 -9.83 3.48 -17.43
N ALA A 87 -10.96 4.08 -17.77
CA ALA A 87 -11.19 4.66 -19.10
C ALA A 87 -10.23 5.82 -19.38
N ASN A 88 -10.05 6.70 -18.39
CA ASN A 88 -9.12 7.82 -18.46
C ASN A 88 -7.67 7.32 -18.62
N TYR A 89 -7.27 6.32 -17.82
CA TYR A 89 -5.96 5.67 -17.93
C TYR A 89 -5.72 5.08 -19.32
N ARG A 90 -6.69 4.36 -19.90
CA ARG A 90 -6.57 3.76 -21.23
C ARG A 90 -6.47 4.80 -22.34
N ARG A 91 -7.16 5.94 -22.18
CA ARG A 91 -7.19 7.01 -23.19
C ARG A 91 -5.95 7.89 -23.16
N TYR A 92 -5.47 8.27 -21.97
CA TYR A 92 -4.42 9.27 -21.81
C TYR A 92 -3.11 8.71 -21.24
N ALA A 93 -3.07 7.39 -20.95
CA ALA A 93 -1.99 6.72 -20.24
C ALA A 93 -1.72 7.32 -18.85
N ASP A 94 -0.66 6.83 -18.19
CA ASP A 94 -0.22 7.31 -16.88
C ASP A 94 0.91 8.35 -17.01
N ARG A 95 1.01 9.26 -16.03
CA ARG A 95 2.21 10.09 -15.80
C ARG A 95 3.38 9.28 -15.23
N ARG A 96 3.13 8.09 -14.67
CA ARG A 96 4.19 7.20 -14.17
C ARG A 96 5.10 6.67 -15.27
N PHE A 97 6.34 6.39 -14.87
CA PHE A 97 7.40 5.92 -15.78
C PHE A 97 7.04 4.55 -16.40
N TYR A 98 6.70 3.57 -15.57
CA TYR A 98 6.23 2.24 -16.03
C TYR A 98 4.70 2.15 -16.04
N LYS A 99 4.12 1.44 -17.02
CA LYS A 99 2.68 1.21 -17.19
C LYS A 99 2.19 -0.06 -16.48
N GLY A 100 0.88 -0.32 -16.50
CA GLY A 100 0.27 -1.53 -15.91
C GLY A 100 0.04 -1.43 -14.40
N LYS A 101 -0.32 -0.23 -13.91
CA LYS A 101 -0.49 0.10 -12.48
C LYS A 101 -1.76 0.90 -12.25
N GLU A 102 -2.81 0.50 -12.94
CA GLU A 102 -4.05 1.25 -13.07
C GLU A 102 -4.66 1.57 -11.70
N TYR A 103 -4.58 0.63 -10.76
CA TYR A 103 -5.11 0.78 -9.41
C TYR A 103 -4.16 1.47 -8.42
N ALA A 104 -2.87 1.60 -8.73
CA ALA A 104 -1.90 2.20 -7.82
C ALA A 104 -2.20 3.69 -7.57
N ASN A 105 -2.62 4.41 -8.61
CA ASN A 105 -3.05 5.81 -8.48
C ASN A 105 -4.24 5.96 -7.54
N ILE A 106 -5.23 5.06 -7.63
CA ILE A 106 -6.43 5.07 -6.78
C ILE A 106 -6.04 4.81 -5.33
N LEU A 107 -5.22 3.79 -5.09
CA LEU A 107 -4.77 3.42 -3.76
C LEU A 107 -3.95 4.55 -3.10
N GLU A 108 -3.01 5.14 -3.82
CA GLU A 108 -2.19 6.23 -3.30
C GLU A 108 -3.00 7.48 -3.01
N CYS A 109 -3.90 7.92 -3.91
CA CYS A 109 -4.77 9.06 -3.66
C CYS A 109 -5.68 8.83 -2.44
N LEU A 110 -6.23 7.61 -2.31
CA LEU A 110 -7.03 7.25 -1.14
C LEU A 110 -6.20 7.30 0.15
N ALA A 111 -4.97 6.77 0.13
CA ALA A 111 -4.07 6.79 1.28
C ALA A 111 -3.68 8.22 1.68
N GLN A 112 -3.33 9.08 0.71
CA GLN A 112 -3.05 10.50 0.93
C GLN A 112 -4.24 11.21 1.60
N ARG A 113 -5.44 10.97 1.08
CA ARG A 113 -6.67 11.57 1.63
C ARG A 113 -6.98 11.09 3.04
N LYS A 114 -6.84 9.79 3.31
CA LYS A 114 -7.05 9.23 4.65
C LYS A 114 -6.03 9.76 5.65
N ALA A 115 -4.77 9.92 5.25
CA ALA A 115 -3.76 10.56 6.08
C ALA A 115 -4.09 12.02 6.37
N ALA A 116 -4.44 12.80 5.34
CA ALA A 116 -4.86 14.19 5.52
C ALA A 116 -6.06 14.32 6.48
N GLN A 117 -7.04 13.41 6.37
CA GLN A 117 -8.18 13.36 7.30
C GLN A 117 -7.78 13.00 8.73
N LEU A 118 -6.87 12.04 8.90
CA LEU A 118 -6.41 11.58 10.21
C LEU A 118 -5.65 12.68 10.97
N PHE A 119 -4.88 13.50 10.26
CA PHE A 119 -4.09 14.59 10.83
C PHE A 119 -4.80 15.95 10.83
N ALA A 120 -6.03 16.03 10.34
CA ALA A 120 -6.80 17.27 10.31
C ALA A 120 -7.14 17.75 11.73
N THR A 121 -7.09 19.07 11.91
CA THR A 121 -7.48 19.74 13.16
C THR A 121 -8.50 20.84 12.86
N ALA A 122 -9.08 21.44 13.91
CA ALA A 122 -9.98 22.57 13.75
C ALA A 122 -9.29 23.79 13.10
N GLN A 123 -7.97 23.95 13.28
CA GLN A 123 -7.21 25.04 12.65
C GLN A 123 -6.68 24.68 11.26
N VAL A 124 -6.35 23.41 11.03
CA VAL A 124 -5.77 22.92 9.77
C VAL A 124 -6.69 21.82 9.21
N PRO A 125 -7.65 22.17 8.36
CA PRO A 125 -8.56 21.19 7.78
C PRO A 125 -7.82 20.29 6.77
N ALA A 126 -8.33 19.08 6.54
CA ALA A 126 -7.70 18.07 5.68
C ALA A 126 -7.32 18.58 4.28
N GLN A 127 -8.09 19.51 3.73
CA GLN A 127 -7.88 20.11 2.40
C GLN A 127 -6.60 20.97 2.32
N GLN A 128 -6.07 21.40 3.47
CA GLN A 128 -4.80 22.13 3.57
C GLN A 128 -3.62 21.21 3.88
N ILE A 129 -3.85 19.90 4.02
CA ILE A 129 -2.82 18.92 4.35
C ILE A 129 -2.45 18.15 3.08
N HIS A 130 -1.21 18.31 2.66
CA HIS A 130 -0.63 17.57 1.54
C HIS A 130 0.23 16.43 2.09
N ALA A 131 -0.30 15.21 2.00
CA ALA A 131 0.43 14.01 2.38
C ALA A 131 1.24 13.51 1.19
N ASN A 132 2.56 13.41 1.34
CA ASN A 132 3.38 12.74 0.34
C ASN A 132 3.42 11.23 0.62
N VAL A 133 3.09 10.42 -0.40
CA VAL A 133 3.30 8.97 -0.39
C VAL A 133 4.44 8.71 -1.36
N GLN A 134 5.67 8.70 -0.84
CA GLN A 134 6.83 8.39 -1.66
C GLN A 134 7.02 6.87 -1.70
N ALA A 135 7.00 6.30 -2.91
CA ALA A 135 7.43 4.93 -3.14
C ALA A 135 8.97 4.86 -3.07
N TYR A 136 9.54 4.94 -1.86
CA TYR A 136 10.93 4.52 -1.66
C TYR A 136 10.97 2.98 -1.67
N PRO A 137 11.96 2.34 -2.30
CA PRO A 137 12.06 0.90 -2.29
C PRO A 137 12.22 0.43 -0.83
N ALA A 138 11.26 -0.37 -0.36
CA ALA A 138 11.34 -1.24 0.81
C ALA A 138 11.09 -0.68 2.24
N HIS A 139 10.47 0.49 2.45
CA HIS A 139 10.06 0.89 3.82
C HIS A 139 8.66 1.51 3.90
N LEU A 140 8.01 1.35 5.07
CA LEU A 140 6.72 1.97 5.41
C LEU A 140 6.67 3.42 4.88
N PRO A 141 5.53 3.90 4.36
CA PRO A 141 5.41 5.27 3.88
C PRO A 141 5.84 6.24 4.99
N ILE A 142 6.97 6.90 4.80
CA ILE A 142 7.42 8.00 5.65
C ILE A 142 6.61 9.22 5.21
N TRP A 143 5.69 9.64 6.06
CA TRP A 143 4.87 10.82 5.86
C TRP A 143 5.73 12.08 6.03
N GLY A 144 5.91 12.83 4.95
CA GLY A 144 6.44 14.19 4.99
C GLY A 144 5.33 15.19 4.73
N PHE A 145 5.11 16.13 5.66
CA PHE A 145 4.31 17.32 5.41
C PHE A 145 5.25 18.37 4.80
N THR A 146 5.06 18.73 3.54
CA THR A 146 5.70 19.91 2.96
C THR A 146 4.79 21.10 3.15
N GLY A 147 5.31 22.17 3.74
CA GLY A 147 4.65 23.47 3.80
C GLY A 147 4.55 24.15 2.42
N PRO A 148 3.83 25.28 2.34
CA PRO A 148 3.59 26.01 1.10
C PRO A 148 4.87 26.47 0.39
#